data_AF-A0A7Y2FV46-F1
#
_entry.id   AF-A0A7Y2FV46-F1
#
_cell.length_a   1.000
_cell.length_b   1.000
_cell.length_c   1.000
_cell.angle_alpha   90.00
_cell.angle_beta   90.00
_cell.angle_gamma   90.00
#
_symmetry.space_group_name_H-M   'P 1'
#
loop_
_entity.id
_entity.type
_entity.pdbx_description
1 polymer ?
#
loop_
_entity_poly.entity_id
_entity_poly.type
_entity_poly.pdbx_seq_one_letter_code
_entity_poly.pdbx_strand_id
1 'polypeptide(L)'
;MNQKRLSNLLFGGVDINNTWLNFSLLALRLYVGITMMSVGLDKMPLPDWMTEQVASIGFPAPTFFAWLACFSEFGFGALLALGILTRPAAFFIGFTMAMASFLFQKVLPFVDMHIAQHYVWSALLFMAVGGGKYAIDHVIRDRASQGNKRIYLVGLFSLASVLAISLYYEMTPSSQEAVEEDVFKIESVNVAGNFNNWDPASNEMIALGDSVYQIQLDFDKASAIAFKFTANKSWDYNIGILNQNSKGFPLGATAVLDEDNNTQNIVSYIPDSGQYSLRLDLNTFEFNLE
;
A
#
# COMPACT_ATOMS: atom_id res chain seq x y z
N MET A 1 24.28 23.82 23.09
CA MET A 1 23.24 23.00 23.75
C MET A 1 23.85 22.28 24.96
N ASN A 2 23.23 22.33 26.15
CA ASN A 2 23.75 21.68 27.37
C ASN A 2 23.76 20.14 27.20
N GLN A 3 24.85 19.45 27.59
CA GLN A 3 25.02 18.00 27.41
C GLN A 3 23.87 17.18 28.01
N LYS A 4 23.33 17.59 29.16
CA LYS A 4 22.14 16.94 29.76
C LYS A 4 20.91 17.03 28.86
N ARG A 5 20.73 18.14 28.12
CA ARG A 5 19.62 18.31 27.17
C ARG A 5 19.78 17.42 25.94
N LEU A 6 21.00 17.26 25.43
CA LEU A 6 21.26 16.38 24.28
C LEU A 6 21.02 14.91 24.63
N SER A 7 21.51 14.45 25.78
CA SER A 7 21.25 13.08 26.26
C SER A 7 19.76 12.81 26.45
N ASN A 8 19.03 13.75 27.04
CA ASN A 8 17.58 13.62 27.22
C ASN A 8 16.81 13.65 25.90
N LEU A 9 17.29 14.38 24.89
CA LEU A 9 16.66 14.39 23.57
C LEU A 9 16.86 13.06 22.85
N LEU A 10 18.09 12.54 22.83
CA LEU A 10 18.45 11.34 22.07
C LEU A 10 18.06 10.03 22.75
N PHE A 11 18.30 9.92 24.05
CA PHE A 11 18.18 8.68 24.84
C PHE A 11 17.24 8.84 26.04
N GLY A 12 16.57 9.99 26.17
CA GLY A 12 15.66 10.24 27.29
C GLY A 12 14.36 9.47 27.15
N GLY A 13 13.78 9.12 28.30
CA GLY A 13 12.47 8.52 28.41
C GLY A 13 11.88 8.80 29.80
N VAL A 14 10.58 8.53 29.94
CA VAL A 14 9.88 8.63 31.23
C VAL A 14 10.16 7.38 32.06
N ASP A 15 10.50 7.57 33.34
CA ASP A 15 10.64 6.46 34.28
C ASP A 15 9.28 5.98 34.74
N ILE A 16 8.91 4.77 34.31
CA ILE A 16 7.61 4.15 34.58
C ILE A 16 7.83 3.00 35.57
N ASN A 17 7.25 3.10 36.76
CA ASN A 17 7.41 2.08 37.82
C ASN A 17 6.52 0.83 37.63
N ASN A 18 5.57 0.87 36.71
CA ASN A 18 4.66 -0.25 36.44
C ASN A 18 5.24 -1.19 35.37
N THR A 19 5.47 -2.45 35.73
CA THR A 19 6.01 -3.47 34.81
C THR A 19 5.11 -3.73 33.60
N TRP A 20 3.78 -3.75 33.78
CA TRP A 20 2.84 -4.00 32.68
C TRP A 20 2.89 -2.89 31.63
N LEU A 21 2.96 -1.62 32.05
CA LEU A 21 3.11 -0.51 31.12
C LEU A 21 4.43 -0.59 30.34
N ASN A 22 5.53 -0.96 31.01
CA ASN A 22 6.81 -1.16 30.32
C ASN A 22 6.77 -2.33 29.35
N PHE A 23 6.06 -3.41 29.68
CA PHE A 23 5.85 -4.55 28.80
C PHE A 23 5.01 -4.16 27.58
N SER A 24 3.92 -3.39 27.76
CA SER A 24 3.11 -2.87 26.65
C SER A 24 3.91 -1.96 25.73
N LEU A 25 4.75 -1.07 26.28
CA LEU A 25 5.65 -0.26 25.48
C LEU A 25 6.65 -1.11 24.70
N LEU A 26 7.22 -2.15 25.32
CA LEU A 26 8.11 -3.08 24.63
C LEU A 26 7.39 -3.81 23.49
N ALA A 27 6.21 -4.37 23.75
CA ALA A 27 5.43 -5.11 22.76
C ALA A 27 5.07 -4.24 21.55
N LEU A 28 4.55 -3.03 21.81
CA LEU A 28 4.24 -2.08 20.73
C LEU A 28 5.51 -1.63 20.00
N ARG A 29 6.62 -1.45 20.71
CA ARG A 29 7.90 -1.03 20.11
C ARG A 29 8.45 -2.09 19.17
N LEU A 30 8.39 -3.36 19.57
CA LEU A 30 8.79 -4.48 18.72
C LEU A 30 7.87 -4.60 17.51
N TYR A 31 6.55 -4.52 17.71
CA TYR A 31 5.60 -4.56 16.60
C TYR A 31 5.84 -3.44 15.59
N VAL A 32 5.89 -2.18 16.04
CA VAL A 32 6.09 -1.03 15.15
C VAL A 32 7.47 -1.10 14.49
N GLY A 33 8.53 -1.31 15.29
CA GLY A 33 9.89 -1.31 14.80
C GLY A 33 10.17 -2.44 13.81
N ILE A 34 9.73 -3.67 14.12
CA ILE A 34 9.94 -4.83 13.23
C ILE A 34 9.12 -4.66 11.95
N THR A 35 7.84 -4.28 12.03
CA THR A 35 7.02 -4.14 10.82
C THR A 35 7.54 -3.03 9.92
N MET A 36 7.90 -1.87 10.47
CA MET A 36 8.51 -0.79 9.68
C MET A 36 9.85 -1.22 9.08
N MET A 37 10.68 -1.95 9.85
CA MET A 37 11.96 -2.46 9.36
C MET A 37 11.77 -3.41 8.19
N SER A 38 10.83 -4.35 8.29
CA SER A 38 10.50 -5.32 7.24
C SER A 38 9.99 -4.61 5.97
N VAL A 39 9.02 -3.70 6.11
CA VAL A 39 8.49 -2.95 4.97
C VAL A 39 9.57 -2.10 4.29
N GLY A 40 10.48 -1.50 5.07
CA GLY A 40 11.61 -0.77 4.50
C GLY A 40 12.60 -1.67 3.77
N LEU A 41 12.87 -2.88 4.27
CA LEU A 41 13.74 -3.86 3.60
C LEU A 41 13.14 -4.34 2.28
N ASP A 42 11.83 -4.57 2.23
CA ASP A 42 11.13 -5.01 1.02
C ASP A 42 11.15 -3.95 -0.09
N LYS A 43 11.49 -2.70 0.25
CA LYS A 43 11.66 -1.57 -0.67
C LYS A 43 13.12 -1.28 -1.02
N MET A 44 14.06 -2.18 -0.67
CA MET A 44 15.47 -2.05 -1.04
C MET A 44 15.88 -3.15 -2.03
N PRO A 45 16.47 -2.80 -3.20
CA PRO A 45 16.81 -1.45 -3.65
C PRO A 45 15.57 -0.60 -3.96
N LEU A 46 15.73 0.73 -3.96
CA LEU A 46 14.63 1.68 -4.18
C LEU A 46 13.82 1.35 -5.45
N PRO A 47 12.50 1.05 -5.35
CA PRO A 47 11.68 0.76 -6.52
C PRO A 47 11.24 2.03 -7.27
N ASP A 48 11.04 1.91 -8.58
CA ASP A 48 10.69 3.02 -9.48
C ASP A 48 9.36 3.69 -9.09
N TRP A 49 8.33 2.88 -8.79
CA TRP A 49 7.00 3.39 -8.39
C TRP A 49 7.07 4.32 -7.16
N MET A 50 8.05 4.11 -6.27
CA MET A 50 8.20 4.96 -5.07
C MET A 50 8.77 6.33 -5.43
N THR A 51 9.70 6.37 -6.40
CA THR A 51 10.20 7.63 -6.97
C THR A 51 9.06 8.37 -7.69
N GLU A 52 8.24 7.66 -8.46
CA GLU A 52 7.08 8.22 -9.15
C GLU A 52 6.03 8.75 -8.16
N GLN A 53 5.78 8.03 -7.07
CA GLN A 53 4.87 8.44 -6.00
C GLN A 53 5.31 9.76 -5.34
N VAL A 54 6.61 9.92 -5.08
CA VAL A 54 7.15 11.17 -4.53
C VAL A 54 7.08 12.30 -5.56
N ALA A 55 7.26 11.99 -6.84
CA ALA A 55 7.11 12.96 -7.93
C ALA A 55 5.65 13.41 -8.11
N SER A 56 4.67 12.51 -7.97
CA SER A 56 3.25 12.80 -8.19
C SER A 56 2.67 13.76 -7.16
N ILE A 57 3.21 13.77 -5.93
CA ILE A 57 2.86 14.76 -4.89
C ILE A 57 3.61 16.08 -5.04
N GLY A 58 4.49 16.22 -6.05
CA GLY A 58 5.27 17.42 -6.33
C GLY A 58 6.41 17.68 -5.33
N PHE A 59 6.90 16.66 -4.62
CA PHE A 59 7.96 16.81 -3.63
C PHE A 59 9.33 16.93 -4.32
N PRO A 60 10.21 17.86 -3.89
CA PRO A 60 11.49 18.08 -4.56
C PRO A 60 12.41 16.85 -4.45
N ALA A 61 13.31 16.67 -5.42
CA ALA A 61 14.29 15.58 -5.49
C ALA A 61 13.68 14.18 -5.20
N PRO A 62 12.75 13.68 -6.06
CA PRO A 62 11.94 12.50 -5.76
C PRO A 62 12.75 11.26 -5.40
N THR A 63 13.78 10.93 -6.18
CA THR A 63 14.64 9.76 -5.94
C THR A 63 15.33 9.84 -4.58
N PHE A 64 15.88 11.01 -4.22
CA PHE A 64 16.57 11.18 -2.94
C PHE A 64 15.62 11.02 -1.75
N PHE A 65 14.42 11.60 -1.83
CA PHE A 65 13.45 11.51 -0.73
C PHE A 65 12.70 10.18 -0.68
N ALA A 66 12.51 9.51 -1.81
CA ALA A 66 12.01 8.14 -1.86
C ALA A 66 13.01 7.19 -1.18
N TRP A 67 14.31 7.31 -1.50
CA TRP A 67 15.38 6.60 -0.79
C TRP A 67 15.39 6.94 0.70
N LEU A 68 15.30 8.22 1.07
CA LEU A 68 15.30 8.64 2.47
C LEU A 68 14.09 8.10 3.24
N ALA A 69 12.93 8.01 2.60
CA ALA A 69 11.74 7.40 3.18
C ALA A 69 11.94 5.90 3.40
N CYS A 70 12.46 5.17 2.40
CA CYS A 70 12.80 3.75 2.52
C CYS A 70 13.84 3.51 3.64
N PHE A 71 14.92 4.28 3.67
CA PHE A 71 15.91 4.26 4.76
C PHE A 71 15.28 4.54 6.12
N SER A 72 14.32 5.46 6.19
CA SER A 72 13.64 5.77 7.45
C SER A 72 12.84 4.58 7.96
N GLU A 73 12.07 3.92 7.09
CA GLU A 73 11.29 2.73 7.45
C GLU A 73 12.20 1.60 7.93
N PHE A 74 13.25 1.28 7.16
CA PHE A 74 14.21 0.23 7.51
C PHE A 74 15.03 0.58 8.76
N GLY A 75 15.85 1.63 8.65
CA GLY A 75 16.90 1.96 9.60
C GLY A 75 16.33 2.45 10.92
N PHE A 76 15.37 3.38 10.89
CA PHE A 76 14.72 3.82 12.12
C PHE A 76 13.74 2.78 12.66
N GLY A 77 13.16 1.91 11.82
CA GLY A 77 12.40 0.74 12.28
C GLY A 77 13.25 -0.19 13.15
N ALA A 78 14.44 -0.55 12.68
CA ALA A 78 15.39 -1.37 13.43
C ALA A 78 15.83 -0.71 14.75
N LEU A 79 16.20 0.58 14.69
CA LEU A 79 16.59 1.36 15.87
C LEU A 79 15.44 1.45 16.89
N LEU A 80 14.21 1.68 16.42
CA LEU A 80 13.04 1.71 17.28
C LEU A 80 12.79 0.36 17.93
N ALA A 81 12.81 -0.76 17.20
CA ALA A 81 12.62 -2.10 17.75
C ALA A 81 13.58 -2.38 18.92
N LEU A 82 14.87 -2.10 18.72
CA LEU A 82 15.92 -2.24 19.73
C LEU A 82 15.79 -1.22 20.88
N GLY A 83 15.08 -0.12 20.65
CA GLY A 83 14.97 0.99 21.59
C GLY A 83 16.29 1.74 21.72
N ILE A 84 16.97 2.00 20.60
CA ILE A 84 18.16 2.85 20.50
C ILE A 84 17.77 4.11 19.74
N LEU A 85 18.09 5.31 20.25
CA LEU A 85 17.68 6.57 19.63
C LEU A 85 16.15 6.61 19.42
N THR A 86 15.38 6.11 20.39
CA THR A 86 13.94 5.84 20.26
C THR A 86 13.16 7.07 19.79
N ARG A 87 13.47 8.24 20.34
CA ARG A 87 12.79 9.50 20.00
C ARG A 87 13.10 9.97 18.57
N PRO A 88 14.37 10.11 18.17
CA PRO A 88 14.71 10.36 16.76
C PRO A 88 14.11 9.33 15.80
N ALA A 89 14.22 8.04 16.13
CA ALA A 89 13.70 6.97 15.29
C ALA A 89 12.19 7.07 15.09
N ALA A 90 11.44 7.25 16.18
CA ALA A 90 10.01 7.46 16.12
C ALA A 90 9.64 8.75 15.35
N PHE A 91 10.41 9.83 15.47
CA PHE A 91 10.17 11.04 14.69
C PHE A 91 10.26 10.81 13.19
N PHE A 92 11.32 10.16 12.71
CA PHE A 92 11.49 9.92 11.28
C PHE A 92 10.47 8.91 10.74
N ILE A 93 10.14 7.86 11.48
CA ILE A 93 9.03 6.94 11.13
C ILE A 93 7.69 7.69 11.09
N GLY A 94 7.40 8.48 12.13
CA GLY A 94 6.17 9.25 12.22
C GLY A 94 6.03 10.26 11.07
N PHE A 95 7.14 10.89 10.68
CA PHE A 95 7.17 11.82 9.56
C PHE A 95 6.89 11.11 8.22
N THR A 96 7.55 9.99 7.93
CA THR A 96 7.30 9.25 6.68
C THR A 96 5.87 8.72 6.61
N MET A 97 5.36 8.19 7.71
CA MET A 97 3.99 7.70 7.79
C MET A 97 2.95 8.82 7.71
N ALA A 98 3.24 10.01 8.24
CA ALA A 98 2.36 11.17 8.11
C ALA A 98 2.31 11.71 6.68
N MET A 99 3.46 11.72 5.99
CA MET A 99 3.53 12.05 4.56
C MET A 99 2.68 11.05 3.75
N ALA A 100 2.85 9.75 4.00
CA ALA A 100 2.08 8.72 3.33
C ALA A 100 0.57 8.81 3.64
N SER A 101 0.17 8.96 4.90
CA SER A 101 -1.25 8.97 5.29
C SER A 101 -1.98 10.25 4.89
N PHE A 102 -1.39 11.42 5.15
CA PHE A 102 -2.12 12.69 5.07
C PHE A 102 -1.90 13.43 3.76
N LEU A 103 -0.72 13.31 3.15
CA LEU A 103 -0.43 13.99 1.89
C LEU A 103 -0.73 13.10 0.68
N PHE A 104 -0.32 11.83 0.72
CA PHE A 104 -0.56 10.91 -0.38
C PHE A 104 -1.98 10.32 -0.34
N GLN A 105 -2.33 9.62 0.74
CA GLN A 105 -3.64 8.96 0.88
C GLN A 105 -4.79 9.92 1.27
N LYS A 106 -4.47 11.16 1.70
CA LYS A 106 -5.45 12.20 2.11
C LYS A 106 -6.44 11.77 3.20
N VAL A 107 -5.99 10.88 4.08
CA VAL A 107 -6.78 10.32 5.17
C VAL A 107 -7.03 11.37 6.26
N LEU A 108 -8.25 11.46 6.80
CA LEU A 108 -8.54 12.37 7.91
C LEU A 108 -7.96 11.83 9.23
N PRO A 109 -7.16 12.61 9.99
CA PRO A 109 -6.34 12.11 11.10
C PRO A 109 -7.05 11.36 12.23
N PHE A 110 -8.35 11.62 12.45
CA PHE A 110 -9.10 11.10 13.61
C PHE A 110 -10.38 10.36 13.24
N VAL A 111 -10.78 10.38 11.96
CA VAL A 111 -12.08 9.86 11.52
C VAL A 111 -11.88 8.58 10.73
N ASP A 112 -10.90 8.57 9.85
CA ASP A 112 -10.65 7.46 8.95
C ASP A 112 -9.69 6.44 9.58
N MET A 113 -9.75 5.21 9.04
CA MET A 113 -8.90 4.10 9.46
C MET A 113 -7.92 3.75 8.35
N HIS A 114 -6.64 4.07 8.55
CA HIS A 114 -5.56 3.70 7.63
C HIS A 114 -4.35 3.19 8.40
N ILE A 115 -3.65 2.19 7.85
CA ILE A 115 -2.52 1.55 8.54
C ILE A 115 -1.36 2.52 8.78
N ALA A 116 -1.00 3.36 7.80
CA ALA A 116 0.04 4.38 7.96
C ALA A 116 -0.29 5.36 9.09
N GLN A 117 -1.56 5.76 9.25
CA GLN A 117 -2.00 6.64 10.34
C GLN A 117 -1.81 5.97 11.71
N HIS A 118 -1.98 4.65 11.83
CA HIS A 118 -1.73 3.93 13.10
C HIS A 118 -0.26 4.01 13.51
N TYR A 119 0.66 3.95 12.54
CA TYR A 119 2.08 4.13 12.80
C TYR A 119 2.44 5.56 13.18
N VAL A 120 1.75 6.58 12.65
CA VAL A 120 1.91 7.98 13.09
C VAL A 120 1.57 8.12 14.58
N TRP A 121 0.42 7.62 15.01
CA TRP A 121 0.00 7.72 16.42
C TRP A 121 0.88 6.90 17.36
N SER A 122 1.35 5.73 16.90
CA SER A 122 2.30 4.91 17.66
C SER A 122 3.67 5.61 17.78
N ALA A 123 4.14 6.24 16.70
CA ALA A 123 5.37 7.04 16.72
C ALA A 123 5.25 8.24 17.66
N LEU A 124 4.10 8.92 17.69
CA LEU A 124 3.84 10.02 18.62
C LEU A 124 3.95 9.59 20.09
N LEU A 125 3.47 8.39 20.43
CA LEU A 125 3.66 7.82 21.77
C LEU A 125 5.14 7.66 22.11
N PHE A 126 5.96 7.08 21.22
CA PHE A 126 7.39 6.88 21.47
C PHE A 126 8.19 8.19 21.45
N MET A 127 7.80 9.19 20.67
CA MET A 127 8.38 10.53 20.75
C MET A 127 8.14 11.18 22.13
N ALA A 128 6.92 11.06 22.65
CA ALA A 128 6.56 11.63 23.95
C ALA A 128 7.22 10.86 25.11
N VAL A 129 6.99 9.55 25.18
CA VAL A 129 7.35 8.70 26.32
C VAL A 129 8.80 8.21 26.26
N GLY A 130 9.35 8.01 25.07
CA GLY A 130 10.61 7.28 24.85
C GLY A 130 10.43 5.77 24.85
N GLY A 131 11.53 5.01 24.87
CA GLY A 131 11.50 3.56 24.69
C GLY A 131 11.10 2.72 25.91
N GLY A 132 10.92 3.32 27.09
CA GLY A 132 10.61 2.62 28.34
C GLY A 132 11.78 1.83 28.94
N LYS A 133 11.54 1.11 30.04
CA LYS A 133 12.58 0.41 30.84
C LYS A 133 13.35 -0.66 30.06
N TYR A 134 12.70 -1.31 29.10
CA TYR A 134 13.31 -2.38 28.29
C TYR A 134 13.99 -1.86 27.01
N ALA A 135 14.15 -0.55 26.85
CA ALA A 135 14.94 0.04 25.77
C ALA A 135 16.43 0.00 26.10
N ILE A 136 17.27 -0.15 25.08
CA ILE A 136 18.72 0.06 25.24
C ILE A 136 19.02 1.51 25.65
N ASP A 137 18.20 2.47 25.22
CA ASP A 137 18.23 3.87 25.66
C ASP A 137 18.17 4.00 27.19
N HIS A 138 17.39 3.16 27.88
CA HIS A 138 17.30 3.16 29.35
C HIS A 138 18.66 2.84 29.98
N VAL A 139 19.31 1.78 29.49
CA VAL A 139 20.65 1.35 29.95
C VAL A 139 21.71 2.40 29.61
N ILE A 140 21.61 3.01 28.42
CA ILE A 140 22.50 4.10 27.97
C ILE A 140 22.38 5.30 28.89
N ARG A 141 21.15 5.73 29.21
CA ARG A 141 20.87 6.90 30.05
C ARG A 141 21.40 6.71 31.47
N ASP A 142 21.23 5.53 32.05
CA ASP A 142 21.77 5.21 33.39
C ASP A 142 23.29 5.34 33.41
N ARG A 143 23.99 4.88 32.38
CA ARG A 143 25.45 5.01 32.26
C ARG A 143 25.92 6.42 31.88
N ALA A 144 25.14 7.14 31.08
CA ALA A 144 25.42 8.54 30.71
C ALA A 144 25.39 9.46 31.93
N SER A 145 24.45 9.22 32.85
CA SER A 145 24.35 9.96 34.11
C SER A 145 25.59 9.81 35.01
N GLN A 146 26.36 8.73 34.83
CA GLN A 146 27.62 8.46 35.52
C GLN A 146 28.84 9.14 34.85
N GLY A 147 28.62 9.98 33.82
CA GLY A 147 29.68 10.79 33.19
C GLY A 147 30.42 10.12 32.03
N ASN A 148 30.02 8.92 31.59
CA ASN A 148 30.69 8.20 30.51
C ASN A 148 30.31 8.75 29.11
N LYS A 149 31.16 9.64 28.57
CA LYS A 149 30.96 10.27 27.25
C LYS A 149 31.02 9.30 26.07
N ARG A 150 31.59 8.09 26.23
CA ARG A 150 31.66 7.09 25.15
C ARG A 150 30.28 6.57 24.73
N ILE A 151 29.25 6.79 25.54
CA ILE A 151 27.90 6.29 25.28
C ILE A 151 27.23 6.93 24.05
N TYR A 152 27.58 8.18 23.72
CA TYR A 152 27.10 8.83 22.50
C TYR A 152 27.61 8.14 21.22
N LEU A 153 28.73 7.43 21.31
CA LEU A 153 29.25 6.64 20.19
C LEU A 153 28.34 5.47 19.87
N VAL A 154 27.59 4.93 20.85
CA VAL A 154 26.65 3.82 20.59
C VAL A 154 25.59 4.27 19.59
N GLY A 155 24.93 5.40 19.82
CA GLY A 155 23.94 5.93 18.87
C GLY A 155 24.54 6.23 17.50
N LEU A 156 25.74 6.81 17.46
CA LEU A 156 26.44 7.10 16.19
C LEU A 156 26.78 5.82 15.41
N PHE A 157 27.34 4.81 16.09
CA PHE A 157 27.67 3.53 15.46
C PHE A 157 26.42 2.79 15.02
N SER A 158 25.35 2.74 15.83
CA SER A 158 24.09 2.12 15.44
C SER A 158 23.50 2.79 14.18
N LEU A 159 23.50 4.12 14.12
CA LEU A 159 23.03 4.86 12.94
C LEU A 159 23.92 4.60 11.72
N ALA A 160 25.24 4.61 11.89
CA ALA A 160 26.19 4.31 10.82
C ALA A 160 26.05 2.87 10.33
N SER A 161 25.77 1.91 11.22
CA SER A 161 25.54 0.51 10.86
C SER A 161 24.27 0.34 10.02
N VAL A 162 23.14 0.90 10.43
CA VAL A 162 21.90 0.79 9.62
C VAL A 162 22.04 1.52 8.28
N LEU A 163 22.74 2.65 8.24
CA LEU A 163 23.05 3.35 6.99
C LEU A 163 23.94 2.51 6.08
N ALA A 164 25.00 1.90 6.61
CA ALA A 164 25.89 1.04 5.83
C ALA A 164 25.16 -0.19 5.28
N ILE A 165 24.26 -0.80 6.07
CA ILE A 165 23.43 -1.92 5.63
C ILE A 165 22.47 -1.47 4.52
N SER A 166 21.80 -0.32 4.70
CA SER A 166 20.89 0.22 3.69
C SER A 166 21.61 0.52 2.37
N LEU A 167 22.78 1.15 2.43
CA LEU A 167 23.61 1.40 1.23
C LEU A 167 24.12 0.11 0.61
N TYR A 168 24.44 -0.91 1.41
CA TYR A 168 24.81 -2.22 0.90
C TYR A 168 23.66 -2.82 0.10
N TYR A 169 22.44 -2.89 0.65
CA TYR A 169 21.27 -3.39 -0.08
C TYR A 169 20.94 -2.56 -1.33
N GLU A 170 21.13 -1.24 -1.28
CA GLU A 170 20.94 -0.37 -2.46
C GLU A 170 21.97 -0.67 -3.56
N MET A 171 23.24 -0.91 -3.18
CA MET A 171 24.34 -1.18 -4.12
C MET A 171 24.43 -2.65 -4.56
N THR A 172 23.78 -3.55 -3.83
CA THR A 172 23.61 -4.96 -4.20
C THR A 172 22.14 -5.20 -4.47
N PRO A 173 21.66 -4.88 -5.70
CA PRO A 173 20.35 -5.34 -6.12
C PRO A 173 20.29 -6.82 -5.83
N SER A 174 19.29 -7.24 -5.08
CA SER A 174 19.05 -8.66 -4.91
C SER A 174 18.93 -9.24 -6.33
N SER A 175 19.50 -10.41 -6.57
CA SER A 175 19.17 -11.22 -7.75
C SER A 175 17.76 -11.80 -7.58
N GLN A 176 16.81 -10.94 -7.20
CA GLN A 176 15.43 -11.12 -7.56
C GLN A 176 15.45 -11.11 -9.09
N GLU A 177 15.38 -12.32 -9.68
CA GLU A 177 14.57 -12.48 -10.89
C GLU A 177 13.41 -11.52 -10.74
N ALA A 178 13.27 -10.58 -11.67
CA ALA A 178 12.18 -9.62 -11.66
C ALA A 178 10.94 -10.40 -11.24
N VAL A 179 10.49 -10.18 -10.01
CA VAL A 179 9.11 -10.45 -9.69
C VAL A 179 8.47 -9.42 -10.58
N GLU A 180 8.03 -9.85 -11.77
CA GLU A 180 7.06 -9.10 -12.54
C GLU A 180 6.12 -8.58 -11.47
N GLU A 181 6.03 -7.25 -11.34
CA GLU A 181 4.86 -6.68 -10.70
C GLU A 181 3.71 -7.55 -11.18
N ASP A 182 2.90 -8.07 -10.25
CA ASP A 182 1.66 -8.73 -10.61
C ASP A 182 0.76 -7.61 -11.15
N VAL A 183 1.17 -7.02 -12.27
CA VAL A 183 0.44 -6.10 -13.12
C VAL A 183 -0.68 -7.00 -13.55
N PHE A 184 -1.80 -6.84 -12.86
CA PHE A 184 -3.02 -7.55 -13.15
C PHE A 184 -3.23 -7.50 -14.67
N LYS A 185 -2.95 -8.63 -15.31
CA LYS A 185 -2.95 -8.74 -16.75
C LYS A 185 -4.25 -9.39 -17.14
N ILE A 186 -5.08 -8.65 -17.87
CA ILE A 186 -6.28 -9.21 -18.48
C ILE A 186 -5.81 -10.04 -19.69
N GLU A 187 -5.69 -11.35 -19.50
CA GLU A 187 -5.35 -12.31 -20.56
C GLU A 187 -6.57 -12.68 -21.40
N SER A 188 -7.77 -12.61 -20.80
CA SER A 188 -9.04 -12.87 -21.47
C SER A 188 -10.15 -12.03 -20.88
N VAL A 189 -11.11 -11.67 -21.72
CA VAL A 189 -12.39 -11.07 -21.32
C VAL A 189 -13.49 -12.04 -21.70
N ASN A 190 -14.39 -12.31 -20.77
CA ASN A 190 -15.50 -13.23 -20.90
C ASN A 190 -16.82 -12.51 -20.60
N VAL A 191 -17.94 -13.09 -21.03
CA VAL A 191 -19.28 -12.53 -20.79
C VAL A 191 -20.13 -13.54 -20.04
N ALA A 192 -20.42 -13.24 -18.78
CA ALA A 192 -21.27 -14.05 -17.93
C ALA A 192 -22.65 -13.39 -17.76
N GLY A 193 -23.72 -14.17 -17.86
CA GLY A 193 -25.08 -13.66 -17.77
C GLY A 193 -26.15 -14.73 -17.56
N ASN A 194 -27.41 -14.29 -17.52
CA ASN A 194 -28.55 -15.18 -17.33
C ASN A 194 -28.75 -16.21 -18.47
N PHE A 195 -28.10 -16.00 -19.61
CA PHE A 195 -28.14 -16.89 -20.78
C PHE A 195 -27.03 -17.96 -20.80
N ASN A 196 -26.09 -17.95 -19.85
CA ASN A 196 -25.03 -18.96 -19.74
C ASN A 196 -24.76 -19.41 -18.29
N ASN A 197 -25.81 -19.44 -17.45
CA ASN A 197 -25.73 -19.82 -16.04
C ASN A 197 -24.77 -18.96 -15.19
N TRP A 198 -24.48 -17.72 -15.60
CA TRP A 198 -23.51 -16.84 -14.93
C TRP A 198 -22.12 -17.48 -14.80
N ASP A 199 -21.71 -18.28 -15.78
CA ASP A 199 -20.37 -18.86 -15.81
C ASP A 199 -19.33 -17.81 -16.25
N PRO A 200 -18.39 -17.40 -15.36
CA PRO A 200 -17.38 -16.39 -15.67
C PRO A 200 -16.37 -16.85 -16.74
N ALA A 201 -16.30 -18.15 -17.03
CA ALA A 201 -15.40 -18.72 -18.04
C ALA A 201 -16.06 -18.91 -19.41
N SER A 202 -17.37 -18.70 -19.52
CA SER A 202 -18.12 -18.84 -20.76
C SER A 202 -18.01 -17.60 -21.65
N ASN A 203 -18.34 -17.74 -22.93
CA ASN A 203 -18.41 -16.64 -23.90
C ASN A 203 -17.15 -15.76 -23.91
N GLU A 204 -15.98 -16.39 -24.10
CA GLU A 204 -14.70 -15.70 -24.24
C GLU A 204 -14.72 -14.79 -25.47
N MET A 205 -14.44 -13.51 -25.27
CA MET A 205 -14.41 -12.50 -26.30
C MET A 205 -13.10 -12.55 -27.10
N ILE A 206 -13.18 -12.19 -28.37
CA ILE A 206 -12.05 -12.12 -29.29
C ILE A 206 -11.40 -10.74 -29.16
N ALA A 207 -10.09 -10.70 -28.91
CA ALA A 207 -9.32 -9.46 -28.96
C ALA A 207 -9.17 -8.95 -30.40
N LEU A 208 -9.51 -7.69 -30.64
CA LEU A 208 -9.42 -6.99 -31.93
C LEU A 208 -8.25 -5.98 -31.99
N GLY A 209 -7.41 -5.96 -30.96
CA GLY A 209 -6.28 -5.04 -30.77
C GLY A 209 -5.82 -5.11 -29.32
N ASP A 210 -5.13 -4.06 -28.85
CA ASP A 210 -4.53 -4.07 -27.51
C ASP A 210 -5.56 -3.93 -26.37
N SER A 211 -6.68 -3.25 -26.59
CA SER A 211 -7.69 -2.99 -25.56
C SER A 211 -9.12 -3.41 -25.91
N VAL A 212 -9.39 -3.77 -27.16
CA VAL A 212 -10.76 -3.96 -27.66
C VAL A 212 -11.08 -5.44 -27.76
N TYR A 213 -12.19 -5.85 -27.15
CA TYR A 213 -12.71 -7.21 -27.16
C TYR A 213 -14.11 -7.24 -27.78
N GLN A 214 -14.41 -8.28 -28.57
CA GLN A 214 -15.71 -8.45 -29.20
C GLN A 214 -16.17 -9.92 -29.23
N ILE A 215 -17.47 -10.15 -29.05
CA ILE A 215 -18.10 -11.46 -29.23
C ILE A 215 -19.42 -11.33 -29.99
N GLN A 216 -19.80 -12.39 -30.70
CA GLN A 216 -21.14 -12.57 -31.26
C GLN A 216 -21.94 -13.50 -30.34
N LEU A 217 -23.12 -13.05 -29.92
CA LEU A 217 -24.04 -13.81 -29.07
C LEU A 217 -25.31 -14.15 -29.85
N ASP A 218 -25.70 -15.42 -29.80
CA ASP A 218 -26.90 -15.92 -30.46
C ASP A 218 -28.07 -15.98 -29.47
N PHE A 219 -29.21 -15.42 -29.89
CA PHE A 219 -30.46 -15.50 -29.14
C PHE A 219 -31.56 -16.09 -30.03
N ASP A 220 -32.26 -17.11 -29.55
CA ASP A 220 -33.31 -17.80 -30.32
C ASP A 220 -34.66 -17.04 -30.33
N LYS A 221 -34.77 -15.97 -29.54
CA LYS A 221 -35.99 -15.16 -29.38
C LYS A 221 -35.69 -13.84 -28.68
N ALA A 222 -36.64 -12.93 -28.74
CA ALA A 222 -36.67 -11.74 -27.91
C ALA A 222 -36.56 -12.10 -26.41
N SER A 223 -35.63 -11.48 -25.70
CA SER A 223 -35.35 -11.84 -24.31
C SER A 223 -34.73 -10.69 -23.51
N ALA A 224 -35.07 -10.62 -22.23
CA ALA A 224 -34.38 -9.75 -21.29
C ALA A 224 -33.08 -10.44 -20.85
N ILE A 225 -31.96 -9.76 -21.03
CA ILE A 225 -30.65 -10.26 -20.66
C ILE A 225 -30.07 -9.44 -19.51
N ALA A 226 -29.33 -10.12 -18.65
CA ALA A 226 -28.49 -9.50 -17.65
C ALA A 226 -27.11 -10.14 -17.74
N PHE A 227 -26.06 -9.32 -17.79
CA PHE A 227 -24.69 -9.80 -17.92
C PHE A 227 -23.67 -8.90 -17.21
N LYS A 228 -22.47 -9.43 -17.06
CA LYS A 228 -21.24 -8.73 -16.70
C LYS A 228 -20.11 -9.24 -17.57
N PHE A 229 -19.05 -8.44 -17.71
CA PHE A 229 -17.79 -8.95 -18.21
C PHE A 229 -16.96 -9.48 -17.04
N THR A 230 -16.13 -10.48 -17.32
CA THR A 230 -15.18 -11.06 -16.37
C THR A 230 -13.81 -11.08 -17.00
N ALA A 231 -12.78 -10.76 -16.22
CA ALA A 231 -11.40 -10.91 -16.63
C ALA A 231 -10.86 -12.25 -16.15
N ASN A 232 -10.03 -12.89 -16.98
CA ASN A 232 -9.32 -14.12 -16.65
C ASN A 232 -10.22 -15.25 -16.15
N LYS A 233 -11.44 -15.35 -16.71
CA LYS A 233 -12.39 -16.44 -16.44
C LYS A 233 -12.82 -16.54 -14.96
N SER A 234 -12.67 -15.47 -14.18
CA SER A 234 -13.00 -15.41 -12.75
C SER A 234 -13.90 -14.21 -12.40
N TRP A 235 -14.57 -14.30 -11.26
CA TRP A 235 -15.33 -13.18 -10.69
C TRP A 235 -14.46 -12.20 -9.91
N ASP A 236 -13.20 -12.55 -9.63
CA ASP A 236 -12.23 -11.73 -8.90
C ASP A 236 -12.06 -10.35 -9.53
N TYR A 237 -12.21 -10.26 -10.86
CA TYR A 237 -12.19 -9.01 -11.60
C TYR A 237 -13.33 -9.01 -12.60
N ASN A 238 -14.35 -8.21 -12.30
CA ASN A 238 -15.54 -8.13 -13.13
C ASN A 238 -15.85 -6.69 -13.51
N ILE A 239 -16.51 -6.53 -14.65
CA ILE A 239 -16.84 -5.23 -15.20
C ILE A 239 -18.35 -5.18 -15.36
N GLY A 240 -18.98 -4.38 -14.51
CA GLY A 240 -20.42 -4.17 -14.48
C GLY A 240 -20.77 -2.71 -14.75
N ILE A 241 -21.91 -2.25 -14.25
CA ILE A 241 -22.34 -0.86 -14.42
C ILE A 241 -22.80 -0.26 -13.09
N LEU A 242 -22.66 1.05 -12.96
CA LEU A 242 -23.22 1.82 -11.86
C LEU A 242 -24.39 2.65 -12.38
N ASN A 243 -25.58 2.47 -11.79
CA ASN A 243 -26.78 3.27 -12.09
C ASN A 243 -27.13 3.33 -13.58
N GLN A 244 -27.45 2.18 -14.16
CA GLN A 244 -27.77 2.08 -15.59
C GLN A 244 -29.03 2.89 -15.96
N ASN A 245 -28.85 3.88 -16.85
CA ASN A 245 -29.90 4.82 -17.24
C ASN A 245 -30.68 4.43 -18.51
N SER A 246 -30.18 3.47 -19.30
CA SER A 246 -30.86 2.94 -20.49
C SER A 246 -30.76 1.42 -20.52
N LYS A 247 -31.87 0.75 -20.86
CA LYS A 247 -31.98 -0.71 -21.03
C LYS A 247 -32.48 -1.08 -22.43
N GLY A 248 -32.60 -0.09 -23.31
CA GLY A 248 -33.06 -0.27 -24.69
C GLY A 248 -31.99 -0.91 -25.55
N PHE A 249 -32.36 -1.20 -26.80
CA PHE A 249 -31.48 -1.76 -27.80
C PHE A 249 -31.45 -0.85 -29.05
N PRO A 250 -30.28 -0.56 -29.65
CA PRO A 250 -28.93 -0.96 -29.21
C PRO A 250 -28.57 -0.33 -27.85
N LEU A 251 -27.63 -0.97 -27.13
CA LEU A 251 -27.21 -0.52 -25.81
C LEU A 251 -25.72 -0.14 -25.85
N GLY A 252 -25.42 1.13 -25.59
CA GLY A 252 -24.07 1.61 -25.35
C GLY A 252 -23.97 2.32 -24.00
N ALA A 253 -22.93 2.02 -23.22
CA ALA A 253 -22.64 2.70 -21.95
C ALA A 253 -21.17 2.52 -21.54
N THR A 254 -20.77 3.24 -20.48
CA THR A 254 -19.47 3.06 -19.82
C THR A 254 -19.64 2.14 -18.62
N ALA A 255 -18.93 1.02 -18.65
CA ALA A 255 -18.85 0.05 -17.58
C ALA A 255 -17.80 0.48 -16.54
N VAL A 256 -17.75 -0.24 -15.42
CA VAL A 256 -16.80 0.01 -14.32
C VAL A 256 -16.16 -1.30 -13.92
N LEU A 257 -14.82 -1.34 -13.93
CA LEU A 257 -14.03 -2.43 -13.37
C LEU A 257 -14.13 -2.41 -11.85
N ASP A 258 -14.36 -3.58 -11.26
CA ASP A 258 -14.54 -3.74 -9.82
C ASP A 258 -13.92 -5.05 -9.35
N GLU A 259 -13.01 -4.93 -8.39
CA GLU A 259 -12.25 -6.04 -7.79
C GLU A 259 -13.06 -6.78 -6.71
N ASP A 260 -14.18 -6.21 -6.24
CA ASP A 260 -15.00 -6.75 -5.15
C ASP A 260 -16.43 -7.13 -5.58
N ASN A 261 -16.73 -7.11 -6.89
CA ASN A 261 -18.04 -7.50 -7.46
C ASN A 261 -19.26 -6.73 -6.91
N ASN A 262 -19.07 -5.47 -6.50
CA ASN A 262 -20.09 -4.55 -6.02
C ASN A 262 -20.87 -3.82 -7.14
N THR A 263 -20.39 -3.88 -8.39
CA THR A 263 -21.10 -3.33 -9.56
C THR A 263 -22.42 -4.04 -9.84
N GLN A 264 -23.37 -3.33 -10.46
CA GLN A 264 -24.64 -3.93 -10.87
C GLN A 264 -24.47 -4.70 -12.19
N ASN A 265 -25.34 -5.67 -12.41
CA ASN A 265 -25.44 -6.34 -13.71
C ASN A 265 -25.91 -5.35 -14.78
N ILE A 266 -25.33 -5.44 -15.97
CA ILE A 266 -25.80 -4.72 -17.15
C ILE A 266 -27.05 -5.43 -17.65
N VAL A 267 -28.15 -4.69 -17.80
CA VAL A 267 -29.44 -5.23 -18.24
C VAL A 267 -29.83 -4.65 -19.59
N SER A 268 -30.20 -5.50 -20.54
CA SER A 268 -30.70 -5.09 -21.86
C SER A 268 -31.89 -5.93 -22.30
N TYR A 269 -32.55 -5.53 -23.37
CA TYR A 269 -33.60 -6.30 -24.03
C TYR A 269 -33.20 -6.60 -25.48
N ILE A 270 -33.05 -7.87 -25.80
CA ILE A 270 -32.81 -8.34 -27.17
C ILE A 270 -34.15 -8.32 -27.92
N PRO A 271 -34.26 -7.58 -29.05
CA PRO A 271 -35.54 -7.33 -29.70
C PRO A 271 -36.12 -8.55 -30.42
N ASP A 272 -35.28 -9.34 -31.10
CA ASP A 272 -35.69 -10.48 -31.93
C ASP A 272 -34.65 -11.61 -31.88
N SER A 273 -34.98 -12.78 -32.43
CA SER A 273 -33.99 -13.85 -32.61
C SER A 273 -32.90 -13.44 -33.60
N GLY A 274 -31.63 -13.69 -33.30
CA GLY A 274 -30.52 -13.34 -34.18
C GLY A 274 -29.17 -13.39 -33.49
N GLN A 275 -28.13 -13.03 -34.25
CA GLN A 275 -26.79 -12.81 -33.73
C GLN A 275 -26.61 -11.33 -33.39
N TYR A 276 -26.00 -11.05 -32.25
CA TYR A 276 -25.76 -9.71 -31.74
C TYR A 276 -24.31 -9.53 -31.34
N SER A 277 -23.75 -8.37 -31.67
CA SER A 277 -22.36 -8.04 -31.42
C SER A 277 -22.23 -7.30 -30.10
N LEU A 278 -21.44 -7.85 -29.18
CA LEU A 278 -21.05 -7.19 -27.94
C LEU A 278 -19.57 -6.83 -27.99
N ARG A 279 -19.27 -5.54 -27.87
CA ARG A 279 -17.90 -4.98 -27.91
C ARG A 279 -17.59 -4.25 -26.60
N LEU A 280 -16.37 -4.36 -26.09
CA LEU A 280 -15.84 -3.65 -24.92
C LEU A 280 -14.44 -3.08 -25.25
N ASP A 281 -14.15 -1.86 -24.81
CA ASP A 281 -12.80 -1.26 -24.83
C ASP A 281 -12.28 -1.10 -23.40
N LEU A 282 -11.18 -1.77 -23.05
CA LEU A 282 -10.60 -1.75 -21.70
C LEU A 282 -9.91 -0.43 -21.34
N ASN A 283 -9.60 0.44 -22.31
CA ASN A 283 -9.00 1.74 -22.01
C ASN A 283 -10.04 2.75 -21.53
N THR A 284 -11.25 2.69 -22.09
CA THR A 284 -12.34 3.63 -21.77
C THR A 284 -13.45 2.99 -20.95
N PHE A 285 -13.47 1.66 -20.85
CA PHE A 285 -14.58 0.84 -20.36
C PHE A 285 -15.90 1.07 -21.09
N GLU A 286 -15.88 1.63 -22.30
CA GLU A 286 -17.07 1.75 -23.13
C GLU A 286 -17.42 0.40 -23.77
N PHE A 287 -18.70 0.02 -23.69
CA PHE A 287 -19.23 -1.16 -24.37
C PHE A 287 -20.42 -0.80 -25.24
N ASN A 288 -20.62 -1.58 -26.30
CA ASN A 288 -21.78 -1.50 -27.18
C ASN A 288 -22.33 -2.90 -27.48
N LEU A 289 -23.65 -3.03 -27.43
CA LEU A 289 -24.43 -4.20 -27.82
C LEU A 289 -25.35 -3.79 -28.96
N GLU A 290 -25.10 -4.37 -30.14
CA GLU A 290 -25.73 -4.02 -31.42
C GLU A 290 -26.11 -5.24 -32.27
#